data_AF-A0AAU0KUR4-F1
#
_entry.id   AF-A0AAU0KUR4-F1
#
_cell.length_a   1.000
_cell.length_b   1.000
_cell.length_c   1.000
_cell.angle_alpha   90.00
_cell.angle_beta   90.00
_cell.angle_gamma   90.00
#
_symmetry.space_group_name_H-M   'P 1'
#
loop_
_entity.id
_entity.type
_entity.pdbx_description
1 polymer ?
#
loop_
_entity_poly.entity_id
_entity_poly.type
_entity_poly.pdbx_seq_one_letter_code
_entity_poly.pdbx_strand_id
1 'polypeptide(L)'
;MKNVLNFEEIVQDSRGLWLSALFSSIIGWNPGNDLSDYKDMFFSVLKRLLDDDIVRFCRPDDPLGKMQNYWEAETETIINYLCQRWPEGIADENDESLNMYFYEVPAILWLSESGDYVGS
;
A
#
# COMPACT_ATOMS: atom_id res chain seq x y z
N MET A 1 5.19 -14.23 -5.25
CA MET A 1 5.55 -12.94 -4.64
C MET A 1 7.06 -12.82 -4.56
N LYS A 2 7.59 -11.63 -4.81
CA LYS A 2 9.03 -11.35 -4.76
C LYS A 2 9.45 -11.21 -3.29
N ASN A 3 10.59 -11.79 -2.92
CA ASN A 3 11.17 -11.50 -1.60
C ASN A 3 11.71 -10.07 -1.63
N VAL A 4 11.26 -9.21 -0.72
CA VAL A 4 11.69 -7.81 -0.63
C VAL A 4 12.67 -7.69 0.54
N LEU A 5 13.87 -7.20 0.24
CA LEU A 5 14.89 -6.95 1.26
C LEU A 5 14.46 -5.76 2.14
N ASN A 6 14.96 -5.72 3.37
CA ASN A 6 14.71 -4.63 4.32
C ASN A 6 13.21 -4.42 4.62
N PHE A 7 12.42 -5.50 4.66
CA PHE A 7 10.98 -5.43 4.87
C PHE A 7 10.65 -4.73 6.19
N GLU A 8 11.36 -5.08 7.26
CA GLU A 8 11.16 -4.52 8.59
C GLU A 8 11.42 -3.00 8.60
N GLU A 9 12.47 -2.53 7.93
CA GLU A 9 12.80 -1.11 7.79
C GLU A 9 11.76 -0.37 6.94
N ILE A 10 11.33 -0.95 5.82
CA ILE A 10 10.27 -0.40 4.97
C ILE A 10 8.98 -0.19 5.78
N VAL A 11 8.59 -1.20 6.57
CA VAL A 11 7.40 -1.14 7.40
C VAL A 11 7.54 -0.10 8.50
N GLN A 12 8.70 -0.02 9.15
CA GLN A 12 8.96 0.97 10.19
C GLN A 12 8.86 2.40 9.65
N ASP A 13 9.45 2.69 8.50
CA ASP A 13 9.44 4.02 7.89
C ASP A 13 8.07 4.42 7.34
N SER A 14 7.21 3.44 7.06
CA SER A 14 5.89 3.67 6.45
C SER A 14 4.74 3.68 7.45
N ARG A 15 4.97 3.22 8.69
CA ARG A 15 3.91 3.00 9.67
C ARG A 15 3.17 4.29 9.98
N GLY A 16 1.84 4.24 9.87
CA GLY A 16 0.98 5.40 10.13
C GLY A 16 1.02 6.45 9.02
N LEU A 17 1.59 6.15 7.85
CA LEU A 17 1.64 7.03 6.69
C LEU A 17 0.77 6.50 5.54
N TRP A 18 0.70 7.27 4.46
CA TRP A 18 -0.10 6.98 3.27
C TRP A 18 0.54 5.88 2.42
N LEU A 19 -0.24 5.31 1.50
CA LEU A 19 0.23 4.27 0.60
C LEU A 19 1.39 4.73 -0.30
N SER A 20 1.42 6.02 -0.66
CA SER A 20 2.53 6.65 -1.37
C SER A 20 3.83 6.62 -0.55
N ALA A 21 3.77 6.81 0.77
CA ALA A 21 4.94 6.72 1.64
C ALA A 21 5.48 5.29 1.70
N LEU A 22 4.60 4.27 1.70
CA LEU A 22 5.02 2.87 1.57
C LEU A 22 5.79 2.63 0.27
N PHE A 23 5.30 3.17 -0.85
CA PHE A 23 5.97 3.07 -2.14
C PHE A 23 7.33 3.78 -2.13
N SER A 24 7.41 4.99 -1.59
CA SER A 24 8.67 5.73 -1.44
C SER A 24 9.69 5.00 -0.55
N SER A 25 9.25 4.38 0.56
CA SER A 25 10.13 3.59 1.43
C SER A 25 10.71 2.38 0.69
N ILE A 26 9.91 1.71 -0.13
CA ILE A 26 10.38 0.58 -0.95
C ILE A 26 11.49 1.03 -1.90
N ILE A 27 11.32 2.17 -2.58
CA ILE A 27 12.34 2.75 -3.47
C ILE A 27 13.60 3.10 -2.68
N GLY A 28 13.46 3.77 -1.53
CA GLY A 28 14.58 4.21 -0.69
C GLY A 28 15.43 3.05 -0.18
N TRP A 29 14.79 1.94 0.21
CA TRP A 29 15.47 0.74 0.72
C TRP A 29 15.92 -0.25 -0.36
N ASN A 30 15.49 -0.05 -1.62
CA ASN A 30 15.85 -0.92 -2.74
C ASN A 30 16.28 -0.11 -3.99
N PRO A 31 17.25 0.81 -3.88
CA PRO A 31 17.59 1.71 -4.98
C PRO A 31 18.15 0.97 -6.20
N GLY A 32 17.97 1.56 -7.38
CA GLY A 32 18.55 1.07 -8.63
C GLY A 32 17.72 0.01 -9.37
N ASN A 33 16.50 -0.29 -8.92
CA ASN A 33 15.55 -1.11 -9.67
C ASN A 33 14.74 -0.24 -10.65
N ASP A 34 14.08 -0.87 -11.62
CA ASP A 34 13.14 -0.19 -12.50
C ASP A 34 11.74 -0.07 -11.86
N LEU A 35 10.86 0.71 -12.49
CA LEU A 35 9.52 0.96 -11.99
C LEU A 35 8.64 -0.30 -11.96
N SER A 36 8.84 -1.22 -12.90
CA SER A 36 8.10 -2.49 -12.91
C SER A 36 8.49 -3.35 -11.70
N ASP A 37 9.78 -3.40 -11.38
CA ASP A 37 10.29 -4.06 -10.21
C ASP A 37 9.76 -3.41 -8.91
N TYR A 38 9.71 -2.08 -8.83
CA TYR A 38 9.12 -1.41 -7.67
C TYR A 38 7.64 -1.69 -7.52
N LYS A 39 6.89 -1.75 -8.62
CA LYS A 39 5.47 -2.17 -8.61
C LYS A 39 5.33 -3.58 -8.04
N ASP A 40 6.13 -4.53 -8.51
CA ASP A 40 6.09 -5.92 -8.04
C ASP A 40 6.48 -6.04 -6.56
N MET A 41 7.49 -5.28 -6.12
CA MET A 41 7.87 -5.18 -4.71
C MET A 41 6.74 -4.58 -3.87
N PHE A 42 6.12 -3.50 -4.34
CA PHE A 42 5.01 -2.83 -3.69
C PHE A 42 3.83 -3.77 -3.42
N PHE A 43 3.36 -4.48 -4.44
CA PHE A 43 2.26 -5.44 -4.24
C PHE A 43 2.69 -6.66 -3.42
N SER A 44 3.96 -7.07 -3.46
CA SER A 44 4.47 -8.16 -2.60
C SER A 44 4.52 -7.74 -1.11
N VAL A 45 5.01 -6.53 -0.81
CA VAL A 45 5.03 -5.96 0.54
C VAL A 45 3.61 -5.77 1.05
N LEU A 46 2.74 -5.17 0.24
CA LEU A 46 1.36 -4.90 0.63
C LEU A 46 0.57 -6.18 0.89
N LYS A 47 0.77 -7.22 0.07
CA LYS A 47 0.14 -8.52 0.29
C LYS A 47 0.60 -9.15 1.61
N ARG A 48 1.91 -9.12 1.91
CA ARG A 48 2.42 -9.61 3.19
C ARG A 48 1.84 -8.84 4.38
N LEU A 49 1.75 -7.52 4.28
CA LEU A 49 1.15 -6.68 5.33
C LEU A 49 -0.34 -7.01 5.59
N LEU A 50 -1.09 -7.33 4.54
CA LEU A 50 -2.50 -7.75 4.65
C LEU A 50 -2.63 -9.15 5.25
N ASP A 51 -1.81 -10.11 4.78
CA ASP A 51 -1.80 -11.49 5.27
C ASP A 51 -1.37 -11.58 6.75
N ASP A 52 -0.45 -10.72 7.18
CA ASP A 52 0.05 -10.64 8.56
C ASP A 52 -0.85 -9.76 9.46
N ASP A 53 -2.01 -9.30 8.96
CA ASP A 53 -2.96 -8.41 9.65
C ASP A 53 -2.35 -7.08 10.17
N ILE A 54 -1.21 -6.66 9.62
CA ILE A 54 -0.51 -5.41 10.00
C ILE A 54 -1.25 -4.19 9.44
N VAL A 55 -1.91 -4.35 8.28
CA VAL A 55 -2.70 -3.29 7.65
C VAL A 55 -4.08 -3.79 7.22
N ARG A 56 -4.99 -2.84 7.10
CA ARG A 56 -6.29 -2.98 6.44
C ARG A 56 -6.50 -1.78 5.52
N PHE A 57 -7.63 -1.75 4.83
CA PHE A 57 -8.03 -0.61 4.00
C PHE A 57 -9.43 -0.15 4.38
N CYS A 58 -9.73 1.12 4.15
CA CYS A 58 -11.12 1.56 4.03
C CYS A 58 -11.81 0.85 2.86
N ARG A 59 -13.15 0.87 2.85
CA ARG A 59 -13.88 0.30 1.71
C ARG A 59 -13.85 1.24 0.50
N PRO A 60 -13.90 0.72 -0.73
CA PRO A 60 -14.05 1.53 -1.94
C PRO A 60 -15.28 2.46 -1.94
N ASP A 61 -16.41 2.00 -1.38
CA ASP A 61 -17.66 2.74 -1.29
C ASP A 61 -17.77 3.60 -0.02
N ASP A 62 -16.82 3.45 0.90
CA ASP A 62 -16.67 4.25 2.12
C ASP A 62 -15.17 4.51 2.39
N PRO A 63 -14.51 5.31 1.52
CA PRO A 63 -13.06 5.48 1.55
C PRO A 63 -12.56 6.21 2.80
N LEU A 64 -13.48 6.79 3.59
CA LEU A 64 -13.21 7.46 4.86
C LEU A 64 -13.60 6.64 6.09
N GLY A 65 -14.09 5.40 5.92
CA GLY A 65 -14.40 4.48 7.02
C GLY A 65 -15.50 4.97 7.98
N LYS A 66 -16.48 5.74 7.49
CA LYS A 66 -17.57 6.30 8.33
C LYS A 66 -18.64 5.27 8.69
N MET A 67 -18.82 4.27 7.84
CA MET A 67 -19.86 3.24 7.93
C MET A 67 -19.30 1.93 8.46
N GLN A 68 -18.04 1.61 8.14
CA GLN A 68 -17.34 0.42 8.63
C GLN A 68 -15.87 0.75 8.90
N ASN A 69 -15.32 0.17 9.97
CA ASN A 69 -13.94 0.46 10.41
C ASN A 69 -12.90 0.13 9.34
N TYR A 70 -13.11 -0.95 8.59
CA TYR A 70 -12.25 -1.35 7.47
C TYR A 70 -12.97 -2.31 6.52
N TRP A 71 -12.35 -2.56 5.38
CA TRP A 71 -12.82 -3.46 4.35
C TRP A 71 -12.57 -4.92 4.74
N GLU A 72 -13.64 -5.63 5.10
CA GLU A 72 -13.64 -7.07 5.39
C GLU A 72 -13.59 -7.92 4.11
N ALA A 73 -12.55 -7.72 3.30
CA ALA A 73 -12.29 -8.54 2.12
C ALA A 73 -10.99 -9.31 2.27
N GLU A 74 -10.93 -10.48 1.62
CA GLU A 74 -9.72 -11.29 1.54
C GLU A 74 -8.56 -10.51 0.90
N THR A 75 -7.32 -10.78 1.33
CA THR A 75 -6.12 -10.12 0.80
C THR A 75 -6.09 -10.08 -0.73
N GLU A 76 -6.40 -11.20 -1.39
CA GLU A 76 -6.42 -11.28 -2.86
C GLU A 76 -7.45 -10.35 -3.50
N THR A 77 -8.59 -10.12 -2.86
CA THR A 77 -9.61 -9.21 -3.36
C THR A 77 -9.10 -7.76 -3.32
N ILE A 78 -8.47 -7.38 -2.22
CA ILE A 78 -7.90 -6.03 -2.04
C ILE A 78 -6.74 -5.82 -3.02
N ILE A 79 -5.82 -6.77 -3.12
CA ILE A 79 -4.66 -6.68 -4.03
C ILE A 79 -5.13 -6.58 -5.49
N ASN A 80 -6.08 -7.41 -5.91
CA ASN A 80 -6.62 -7.34 -7.27
C ASN A 80 -7.31 -6.00 -7.56
N TYR A 81 -8.07 -5.47 -6.59
CA TYR A 81 -8.72 -4.16 -6.72
C TYR A 81 -7.71 -3.03 -6.98
N LEU A 82 -6.62 -3.01 -6.20
CA LEU A 82 -5.56 -2.01 -6.30
C LEU A 82 -4.75 -2.19 -7.60
N CYS A 83 -4.35 -3.43 -7.92
CA CYS A 83 -3.57 -3.74 -9.11
C CYS A 83 -4.29 -3.37 -10.42
N GLN A 84 -5.60 -3.60 -10.51
CA GLN A 84 -6.42 -3.21 -11.66
C GLN A 84 -6.53 -1.70 -11.88
N ARG A 85 -6.22 -0.89 -10.86
CA ARG A 85 -6.26 0.59 -10.92
C ARG A 85 -4.88 1.21 -11.09
N TRP A 86 -3.82 0.40 -11.06
CA TRP A 86 -2.47 0.90 -11.24
C TRP A 86 -2.35 1.60 -12.60
N PRO A 87 -1.82 2.84 -12.67
CA PRO A 87 -1.82 3.60 -13.92
C PRO A 87 -0.94 2.97 -15.00
N GLU A 88 -1.33 3.15 -16.26
CA GLU A 88 -0.52 2.75 -17.41
C GLU A 88 0.41 3.89 -17.84
N GLY A 89 1.55 3.56 -18.44
CA GLY A 89 2.43 4.55 -19.06
C GLY A 89 3.19 5.47 -18.09
N ILE A 90 3.30 5.08 -16.82
CA ILE A 90 4.04 5.82 -15.79
C ILE A 90 5.51 5.96 -16.20
N ALA A 91 6.03 7.19 -16.22
CA ALA A 91 7.41 7.47 -16.62
C ALA A 91 8.43 7.21 -15.50
N ASP A 92 8.11 7.66 -14.29
CA ASP A 92 8.97 7.58 -13.10
C ASP A 92 8.15 7.68 -11.80
N GLU A 93 8.81 7.61 -10.64
CA GLU A 93 8.16 7.63 -9.33
C GLU A 93 7.45 8.95 -8.98
N ASN A 94 7.73 10.04 -9.70
CA ASN A 94 7.11 11.35 -9.49
C ASN A 94 5.98 11.63 -10.48
N ASP A 95 5.60 10.66 -11.32
CA ASP A 95 4.53 10.79 -12.29
C ASP A 95 3.21 11.20 -11.63
N GLU A 96 2.53 12.18 -12.22
CA GLU A 96 1.27 12.72 -11.71
C GLU A 96 0.18 11.64 -11.64
N SER A 97 0.15 10.71 -12.59
CA SER A 97 -0.84 9.63 -12.62
C SER A 97 -0.64 8.66 -11.45
N LEU A 98 0.62 8.39 -11.09
CA LEU A 98 0.96 7.54 -9.95
C LEU A 98 0.60 8.23 -8.63
N ASN A 99 0.88 9.54 -8.52
CA ASN A 99 0.46 10.34 -7.37
C ASN A 99 -1.06 10.38 -7.23
N MET A 100 -1.80 10.57 -8.32
CA MET A 100 -3.26 10.54 -8.33
C MET A 100 -3.80 9.17 -7.91
N TYR A 101 -3.19 8.09 -8.41
CA TYR A 101 -3.56 6.73 -8.00
C TYR A 101 -3.52 6.55 -6.47
N PHE A 102 -2.45 6.99 -5.80
CA PHE A 102 -2.35 6.88 -4.34
C PHE A 102 -3.39 7.73 -3.60
N TYR A 103 -3.91 8.79 -4.22
CA TYR A 103 -4.96 9.64 -3.67
C TYR A 103 -6.36 9.05 -3.85
N GLU A 104 -6.61 8.35 -4.96
CA GLU A 104 -7.93 7.83 -5.34
C GLU A 104 -8.24 6.44 -4.77
N VAL A 105 -7.22 5.63 -4.46
CA VAL A 105 -7.44 4.31 -3.84
C VAL A 105 -7.91 4.46 -2.39
N PRO A 106 -8.61 3.45 -1.84
CA PRO A 106 -9.02 3.48 -0.44
C PRO A 106 -7.84 3.71 0.50
N ALA A 107 -8.07 4.43 1.59
CA ALA A 107 -7.03 4.72 2.57
C ALA A 107 -6.51 3.44 3.22
N ILE A 108 -5.19 3.33 3.35
CA ILE A 108 -4.54 2.30 4.15
C ILE A 108 -4.71 2.63 5.65
N LEU A 109 -4.96 1.60 6.44
CA LEU A 109 -5.12 1.68 7.89
C LEU A 109 -4.07 0.77 8.54
N TRP A 110 -3.31 1.31 9.49
CA TRP A 110 -2.24 0.60 10.17
C TRP A 110 -2.71 0.10 11.53
N LEU A 111 -2.31 -1.13 11.89
CA LEU A 111 -2.52 -1.64 13.24
C LEU A 111 -1.69 -0.81 14.25
N SER A 112 -2.38 -0.19 15.20
CA SER A 112 -1.79 0.58 16.29
C SER A 112 -1.38 -0.33 17.46
N GLU A 113 -0.64 0.24 18.41
CA GLU A 113 -0.32 -0.43 19.68
C GLU A 113 -1.56 -0.71 20.54
N SER A 114 -2.67 0.02 20.33
CA SER A 114 -3.94 -0.24 21.02
C SER A 114 -4.71 -1.43 20.43
N GLY A 115 -4.29 -1.95 19.28
CA GLY A 115 -4.99 -3.01 18.54
C GLY A 115 -6.06 -2.50 17.57
N ASP A 116 -6.14 -1.18 17.36
CA ASP A 116 -7.07 -0.56 16.42
C ASP A 116 -6.40 -0.30 15.07
N TYR A 117 -7.18 -0.32 13.98
CA TYR A 117 -6.70 0.11 12.67
C TYR A 117 -6.92 1.62 12.51
N VAL A 118 -5.84 2.36 12.29
CA VAL A 118 -5.85 3.83 12.17
C VAL A 118 -5.28 4.28 10.83
N GLY A 119 -6.00 5.18 10.17
CA GLY A 119 -5.51 5.89 9.00
C GLY A 119 -4.57 7.02 9.38
N SER A 120 -3.83 7.51 8.39
CA SER A 120 -3.03 8.72 8.49
C SER A 120 -3.82 9.99 8.22
#